data_AF-A0A2Z4L725-F1
#
_entry.id   AF-A0A2Z4L725-F1
#
_cell.length_a   1.000
_cell.length_b   1.000
_cell.length_c   1.000
_cell.angle_alpha   90.00
_cell.angle_beta   90.00
_cell.angle_gamma   90.00
#
_symmetry.space_group_name_H-M   'P 1'
#
loop_
_entity.id
_entity.type
_entity.pdbx_description
1 polymer ?
#
loop_
_entity_poly.entity_id
_entity_poly.type
_entity_poly.pdbx_seq_one_letter_code
_entity_poly.pdbx_strand_id
1 'polypeptide(L)' 'MIKAKGFYKSRCFDELLITIFASEDDNKPKPHIIFKKWFADNNNILNQESMAYEYNNTLHIEKLKIKKLNGD' A
#
# COMPACT_ATOMS: atom_id res chain seq x y z
N MET A 1 15.11 -4.96 -15.52
CA MET A 1 13.88 -4.16 -15.72
C MET A 1 12.68 -5.07 -15.53
N ILE A 2 11.97 -4.98 -14.40
CA ILE A 2 10.80 -5.83 -14.14
C ILE A 2 9.61 -5.19 -14.86
N LYS A 3 9.06 -5.86 -15.88
CA LYS A 3 7.85 -5.42 -16.58
C LYS A 3 6.63 -5.82 -15.75
N ALA A 4 6.11 -4.91 -14.94
CA ALA A 4 4.81 -5.10 -14.30
C ALA A 4 3.70 -4.95 -15.35
N LYS A 5 2.78 -5.91 -15.45
CA LYS A 5 1.55 -5.80 -16.24
C LYS A 5 0.40 -5.47 -15.30
N GLY A 6 -0.21 -4.30 -15.45
CA GLY A 6 -1.43 -3.93 -14.75
C GLY A 6 -2.66 -4.52 -15.43
N PHE A 7 -3.57 -5.11 -14.65
CA PHE A 7 -4.85 -5.60 -15.13
C PHE A 7 -5.97 -4.83 -14.42
N TYR A 8 -6.58 -3.87 -15.12
CA TYR A 8 -7.70 -3.08 -14.58
C TYR A 8 -8.98 -3.50 -15.30
N LYS A 9 -9.89 -4.15 -14.58
CA LYS A 9 -11.25 -4.41 -15.05
C LYS A 9 -12.11 -3.21 -14.64
N SER A 10 -12.13 -2.18 -15.51
CA SER A 10 -13.08 -1.06 -15.48
C SER A 10 -13.59 -0.66 -14.08
N ARG A 11 -12.73 -0.11 -13.22
CA ARG A 11 -13.18 0.73 -12.12
C ARG A 11 -12.97 2.17 -12.56
N CYS A 12 -14.07 2.90 -12.71
CA CYS A 12 -14.02 4.36 -12.68
C CYS A 12 -13.28 4.72 -11.39
N PHE A 13 -12.23 5.53 -11.48
CA PHE A 13 -11.31 5.76 -10.38
C PHE A 13 -12.06 6.35 -9.17
N ASP A 14 -12.34 5.53 -8.16
CA ASP A 14 -12.68 6.01 -6.83
C ASP A 14 -11.36 6.43 -6.18
N GLU A 15 -10.89 7.64 -6.51
CA GLU A 15 -9.76 8.23 -5.81
C GLU A 15 -10.11 8.40 -4.33
N LEU A 16 -9.35 7.74 -3.46
CA LEU A 16 -9.51 7.85 -2.02
C LEU A 16 -8.44 8.80 -1.48
N LEU A 17 -8.85 10.01 -1.09
CA LEU A 17 -7.99 10.93 -0.35
C LEU A 17 -7.93 10.51 1.13
N ILE A 18 -6.72 10.27 1.63
CA ILE A 18 -6.48 9.88 3.02
C ILE A 18 -5.60 10.93 3.69
N THR A 19 -6.09 11.54 4.77
CA THR A 19 -5.31 12.47 5.61
C THR A 19 -4.86 11.75 6.88
N ILE A 20 -3.56 11.77 7.17
CA ILE A 20 -2.99 11.19 8.39
C ILE A 20 -2.55 12.32 9.31
N PHE A 21 -3.10 12.34 10.52
CA PHE A 21 -2.61 13.19 11.61
C PHE A 21 -1.55 12.41 12.39
N ALA A 22 -0.32 12.91 12.42
CA ALA A 22 0.79 12.30 13.13
C ALA A 22 1.46 13.33 14.05
N SER A 23 2.19 12.84 15.04
CA SER A 23 2.99 13.69 15.93
C SER A 23 4.19 14.28 15.21
N GLU A 24 4.59 15.49 15.61
CA GLU A 24 5.85 16.13 15.17
C GLU A 24 7.09 15.56 15.88
N ASP A 25 6.91 14.76 16.94
CA ASP A 25 7.99 14.09 17.65
C ASP A 25 8.79 13.15 16.72
N ASP A 26 10.08 13.42 16.58
CA ASP A 26 11.01 12.64 15.75
C ASP A 26 11.16 11.18 16.21
N ASN A 27 10.81 10.88 17.47
CA ASN A 27 10.80 9.50 17.98
C ASN A 27 9.55 8.71 17.56
N LYS A 28 8.57 9.36 16.91
CA LYS A 28 7.36 8.71 16.40
C LYS A 28 7.49 8.38 14.91
N PRO A 29 6.81 7.33 14.44
CA PRO A 29 6.80 7.01 13.01
C PRO A 29 6.30 8.18 12.18
N LYS A 30 7.07 8.54 11.15
CA LYS A 30 6.68 9.59 10.20
C LYS A 30 5.42 9.18 9.42
N PRO A 31 4.60 10.14 8.94
CA PRO A 31 3.34 9.85 8.24
C PRO A 31 3.46 8.83 7.10
N HIS A 32 4.52 8.90 6.30
CA HIS A 32 4.73 7.96 5.19
C HIS A 32 4.93 6.51 5.67
N ILE A 33 5.52 6.29 6.85
CA ILE A 33 5.68 4.98 7.45
C ILE A 33 4.31 4.43 7.89
N ILE A 34 3.50 5.29 8.51
CA ILE A 34 2.14 4.95 8.94
C ILE A 34 1.27 4.58 7.73
N PHE A 35 1.28 5.42 6.69
CA PHE A 35 0.54 5.18 5.45
C PHE A 35 0.94 3.84 4.82
N LYS A 36 2.24 3.61 4.64
CA LYS A 36 2.74 2.38 4.01
C LYS A 36 2.35 1.14 4.80
N LYS A 37 2.40 1.20 6.13
CA LYS A 37 1.93 0.10 6.99
C LYS A 37 0.43 -0.14 6.84
N TRP A 38 -0.40 0.90 6.95
CA TRP A 38 -1.86 0.80 6.79
C TRP A 38 -2.23 0.23 5.42
N PHE A 39 -1.55 0.70 4.36
CA PHE A 39 -1.80 0.25 3.00
C PHE A 39 -1.41 -1.22 2.81
N ALA A 40 -0.26 -1.65 3.34
CA ALA A 40 0.13 -3.06 3.32
C ALA A 40 -0.85 -3.95 4.09
N ASP A 41 -1.30 -3.50 5.27
CA ASP A 41 -2.27 -4.25 6.09
C ASP A 41 -3.62 -4.41 5.37
N ASN A 42 -4.13 -3.37 4.70
CA ASN A 42 -5.35 -3.45 3.88
C ASN A 42 -5.20 -4.40 2.69
N ASN A 43 -4.09 -4.32 1.96
CA ASN A 43 -3.86 -5.19 0.82
C ASN A 43 -3.69 -6.66 1.24
N ASN A 44 -3.11 -6.90 2.43
CA ASN A 44 -3.07 -8.25 3.03
C ASN A 44 -4.47 -8.77 3.36
N ILE A 45 -5.36 -7.96 3.95
CA ILE A 45 -6.77 -8.34 4.21
C ILE A 45 -7.48 -8.73 2.92
N LEU A 46 -7.18 -8.02 1.82
CA LEU A 46 -7.74 -8.28 0.49
C LEU A 46 -7.02 -9.39 -0.27
N ASN A 47 -6.04 -10.07 0.33
CA ASN A 47 -5.20 -11.10 -0.29
C ASN A 47 -4.55 -10.67 -1.61
N GLN A 48 -4.14 -9.40 -1.72
CA GLN A 48 -3.44 -8.93 -2.91
C GLN A 48 -2.00 -9.46 -2.96
N GLU A 49 -1.50 -9.72 -4.17
CA GLU A 49 -0.14 -10.23 -4.39
C GLU A 49 0.93 -9.12 -4.37
N SER A 50 0.52 -7.89 -4.70
CA SER A 50 1.42 -6.74 -4.81
C SER A 50 0.66 -5.45 -4.57
N MET A 51 1.36 -4.43 -4.08
CA MET A 51 0.85 -3.07 -3.99
C MET A 51 1.69 -2.12 -4.84
N ALA A 52 1.05 -1.10 -5.40
CA ALA A 52 1.71 0.00 -6.10
C ALA A 52 1.29 1.33 -5.46
N TYR A 53 2.25 2.22 -5.24
CA TYR A 53 2.00 3.59 -4.73
C TYR A 53 3.02 4.56 -5.32
N GLU A 54 2.61 5.81 -5.50
CA GLU A 54 3.49 6.88 -5.96
C GLU A 54 3.96 7.72 -4.76
N TYR A 55 5.26 8.03 -4.70
CA TYR A 55 5.86 8.89 -3.69
C TYR A 55 7.02 9.67 -4.31
N ASN A 56 7.08 10.99 -4.09
CA ASN A 56 8.11 11.86 -4.67
C ASN A 56 8.31 11.64 -6.18
N ASN A 57 7.23 11.61 -6.95
CA ASN A 57 7.21 11.37 -8.40
C ASN A 57 7.85 10.03 -8.83
N THR A 58 7.94 9.07 -7.90
CA THR A 58 8.48 7.74 -8.15
C THR A 58 7.39 6.70 -7.89
N LEU A 59 7.14 5.84 -8.87
CA LEU A 59 6.24 4.69 -8.70
C LEU A 59 6.97 3.55 -7.99
N HIS A 60 6.48 3.17 -6.82
CA HIS A 60 6.95 2.03 -6.05
C HIS A 60 6.00 0.85 -6.25
N ILE A 61 6.56 -0.32 -6.59
CA ILE A 61 5.81 -1.57 -6.70
C ILE A 61 6.46 -2.59 -5.76
N GLU A 62 5.69 -3.08 -4.81
CA GLU A 62 6.16 -3.99 -3.76
C GLU A 62 5.36 -5.29 -3.79
N LYS A 63 6.07 -6.43 -3.76
CA LYS A 63 5.42 -7.73 -3.55
C LYS A 63 4.99 -7.85 -2.10
N LEU A 64 3.73 -8.18 -1.88
CA LEU A 64 3.22 -8.43 -0.55
C LEU A 64 3.61 -9.84 -0.14
N LYS A 65 4.20 -9.99 1.04
CA LYS A 65 4.41 -11.31 1.63
C LYS A 65 3.06 -11.77 2.16
N ILE A 66 2.35 -12.57 1.35
CA ILE A 66 1.12 -13.21 1.79
C ILE A 66 1.47 -14.08 3.00
N LYS A 67 1.11 -13.64 4.20
CA LYS A 67 1.01 -14.56 5.33
C LYS A 67 -0.13 -15.48 4.97
N LYS A 68 0.18 -16.75 4.67
CA LYS A 68 -0.85 -17.79 4.65
C LYS A 68 -1.54 -17.71 6.01
N LEU A 69 -2.79 -17.26 6.03
CA LEU A 69 -3.66 -17.54 7.15
C LEU A 69 -3.77 -19.06 7.16
N ASN A 70 -3.17 -19.71 8.16
CA ASN A 70 -3.45 -21.11 8.41
C ASN A 70 -4.96 -21.16 8.68
N GLY A 71 -5.70 -21.80 7.78
CA GLY A 71 -7.13 -22.00 7.94
C GLY A 71 -7.38 -22.88 9.16
N ASP A 72 -8.28 -22.42 10.03
CA ASP A 72 -9.09 -23.27 10.89
C ASP A 72 -10.28 -23.82 10.09
#